data_AF-A0A8D5ZG11-F1
#
_entry.id   AF-A0A8D5ZG11-F1
#
_cell.length_a   1.000
_cell.length_b   1.000
_cell.length_c   1.000
_cell.angle_alpha   90.00
_cell.angle_beta   90.00
_cell.angle_gamma   90.00
#
_symmetry.space_group_name_H-M   'P 1'
#
loop_
_entity.id
_entity.type
_entity.pdbx_description
1 polymer ?
#
loop_
_entity_poly.entity_id
_entity_poly.type
_entity_poly.pdbx_seq_one_letter_code
_entity_poly.pdbx_strand_id
1 'polypeptide(L)'
;MLTLAEELYIADDLPILFDKALNSIVLSDVHIGYEEELAKKGVFLPHVQKKRFLDLYKRAVNIFSTKNIIINGDMKHIFEKLGRTEREELTEIFKFLKEDGANVMLVLGNHDNYITIVTDKYDNIQVTDELRTANRLYMHGHKEVSSLEKYVIIGHEHPRLSMRDRIGYARKMPCFLKVPRRDGGYIIVLPSLGLYQSGNDITLSHSSFLSPIMRKEAMLVRAKPFVIIESQGIMEFPELGVIADLIS
;
A
#
# COMPACT_ATOMS: atom_id res chain seq x y z
N MET A 1 -2.46 -18.88 -2.81
CA MET A 1 -3.26 -17.77 -2.26
C MET A 1 -3.35 -17.97 -0.76
N LEU A 2 -3.02 -16.95 0.03
CA LEU A 2 -3.07 -16.95 1.49
C LEU A 2 -4.23 -16.07 1.95
N THR A 3 -4.89 -16.47 3.03
CA THR A 3 -5.97 -15.68 3.63
C THR A 3 -5.37 -14.74 4.68
N LEU A 4 -5.48 -13.44 4.46
CA LEU A 4 -5.02 -12.42 5.40
C LEU A 4 -6.09 -12.15 6.46
N ALA A 5 -7.35 -12.00 6.03
CA ALA A 5 -8.53 -11.86 6.89
C ALA A 5 -9.78 -12.33 6.14
N GLU A 6 -10.97 -12.14 6.73
CA GLU A 6 -12.24 -12.56 6.13
C GLU A 6 -12.44 -11.92 4.74
N GLU A 7 -12.40 -12.78 3.71
CA GLU A 7 -12.47 -12.41 2.29
C GLU A 7 -11.34 -11.50 1.77
N LEU A 8 -10.27 -11.34 2.55
CA LEU A 8 -9.08 -10.59 2.19
C LEU A 8 -7.93 -11.55 1.92
N TYR A 9 -7.45 -11.60 0.67
CA TYR A 9 -6.48 -12.57 0.19
C TYR A 9 -5.23 -11.92 -0.37
N ILE A 10 -4.10 -12.61 -0.27
CA ILE A 10 -2.83 -12.23 -0.90
C ILE A 10 -2.30 -13.43 -1.68
N ALA A 11 -1.51 -13.20 -2.73
CA ALA A 11 -1.06 -14.28 -3.60
C ALA A 11 0.31 -14.00 -4.21
N ASP A 12 1.02 -15.08 -4.51
CA ASP A 12 2.36 -15.05 -5.10
C ASP A 12 3.30 -14.19 -4.25
N ASP A 13 4.13 -13.34 -4.86
CA ASP A 13 4.93 -12.30 -4.21
C ASP A 13 4.35 -10.89 -4.43
N LEU A 14 3.04 -10.78 -4.72
CA LEU A 14 2.44 -9.49 -5.05
C LEU A 14 2.25 -8.61 -3.80
N PRO A 15 2.68 -7.33 -3.83
CA PRO A 15 2.33 -6.32 -2.83
C PRO A 15 0.90 -5.79 -3.04
N ILE A 16 -0.05 -6.69 -3.34
CA ILE A 16 -1.43 -6.38 -3.67
C ILE A 16 -2.36 -7.27 -2.86
N LEU A 17 -3.33 -6.66 -2.20
CA LEU A 17 -4.43 -7.33 -1.51
C LEU A 17 -5.57 -7.57 -2.51
N PHE A 18 -6.23 -8.71 -2.43
CA PHE A 18 -7.49 -8.97 -3.13
C PHE A 18 -8.64 -9.00 -2.13
N ASP A 19 -9.59 -8.10 -2.34
CA ASP A 19 -10.87 -8.10 -1.62
C ASP A 19 -11.91 -8.84 -2.46
N LYS A 20 -12.28 -10.04 -2.01
CA LYS A 20 -13.23 -10.88 -2.73
C LYS A 20 -14.65 -10.32 -2.69
N ALA A 21 -15.05 -9.61 -1.63
CA ALA A 21 -16.40 -9.09 -1.49
C ALA A 21 -16.67 -7.95 -2.48
N LEU A 22 -15.65 -7.11 -2.73
CA LEU A 22 -15.69 -6.08 -3.76
C LEU A 22 -15.25 -6.58 -5.15
N ASN A 23 -14.72 -7.81 -5.20
CA ASN A 23 -14.01 -8.34 -6.35
C ASN A 23 -12.97 -7.33 -6.85
N SER A 24 -12.11 -6.81 -5.97
CA SER A 24 -11.18 -5.73 -6.27
C SER A 24 -9.77 -6.04 -5.80
N ILE A 25 -8.78 -5.70 -6.62
CA ILE A 25 -7.39 -5.61 -6.17
C ILE A 25 -7.17 -4.27 -5.45
N VAL A 26 -6.37 -4.27 -4.39
CA VAL A 26 -6.09 -3.11 -3.54
C VAL A 26 -4.58 -2.95 -3.42
N LEU A 27 -4.07 -1.78 -3.78
CA LEU A 27 -2.66 -1.42 -3.73
C LEU A 27 -2.50 -0.01 -3.19
N SER A 28 -1.30 0.37 -2.75
CA SER A 28 -1.05 1.69 -2.17
C SER A 28 0.37 2.16 -2.44
N ASP A 29 0.60 3.47 -2.30
CA ASP A 29 1.93 4.09 -2.24
C ASP A 29 2.77 3.77 -3.48
N VAL A 30 2.26 4.15 -4.65
CA VAL A 30 2.92 3.96 -5.96
C VAL A 30 3.96 5.06 -6.21
N HIS A 31 3.64 6.30 -5.78
CA HIS A 31 4.52 7.47 -5.85
C HIS A 31 5.13 7.75 -7.23
N ILE A 32 4.32 7.72 -8.29
CA ILE A 32 4.74 8.19 -9.60
C ILE A 32 5.29 9.63 -9.47
N GLY A 33 6.46 9.90 -10.07
CA GLY A 33 7.14 11.19 -9.94
C GLY A 33 8.24 11.27 -8.89
N TYR A 34 8.47 10.22 -8.08
CA TYR A 34 9.58 10.16 -7.12
C TYR A 34 10.94 10.40 -7.79
N GLU A 35 11.17 9.75 -8.93
CA GLU A 35 12.41 9.89 -9.70
C GLU A 35 12.62 11.33 -10.20
N GLU A 36 11.55 12.01 -10.62
CA GLU A 36 11.60 13.42 -11.04
C GLU A 36 11.98 14.34 -9.88
N GLU A 37 11.44 14.09 -8.68
CA GLU A 37 11.75 14.90 -7.50
C GLU A 37 13.22 14.75 -7.07
N LEU A 38 13.73 13.52 -7.07
CA LEU A 38 15.12 13.25 -6.73
C LEU A 38 16.11 13.79 -7.76
N ALA A 39 15.76 13.74 -9.05
CA ALA A 39 16.60 14.31 -10.10
C ALA A 39 16.80 15.82 -9.90
N LYS A 40 15.78 16.55 -9.42
CA LYS A 40 15.89 17.98 -9.05
C LYS A 40 16.84 18.22 -7.88
N LYS A 41 17.06 17.20 -7.03
CA LYS A 41 18.01 17.21 -5.91
C LYS A 41 19.38 16.65 -6.29
N GLY A 42 19.63 16.38 -7.57
CA GLY A 42 20.90 15.87 -8.10
C GLY A 42 21.07 14.35 -8.01
N VAL A 43 20.02 13.60 -7.65
CA VAL A 43 20.04 12.14 -7.56
C VAL A 43 19.25 11.55 -8.72
N PHE A 44 19.93 10.90 -9.66
CA PHE A 44 19.31 10.34 -10.86
C PHE A 44 19.00 8.86 -10.66
N LEU A 45 17.72 8.54 -10.47
CA LEU A 45 17.24 7.16 -10.39
C LEU A 45 16.63 6.71 -11.72
N PRO A 46 16.70 5.41 -12.05
CA PRO A 46 15.95 4.85 -13.18
C PRO A 46 14.44 5.05 -13.04
N HIS A 47 13.78 5.56 -14.09
CA HIS A 47 12.32 5.70 -14.15
C HIS A 47 11.63 4.33 -14.34
N VAL A 48 11.31 3.65 -13.24
CA VAL A 48 10.80 2.27 -13.26
C VAL A 48 9.46 2.11 -12.56
N GLN A 49 9.00 3.11 -11.80
CA GLN A 49 7.76 2.97 -11.02
C GLN A 49 6.51 2.76 -11.89
N LYS A 50 6.36 3.51 -13.00
CA LYS A 50 5.28 3.27 -13.97
C LYS A 50 5.27 1.83 -14.49
N LYS A 51 6.43 1.34 -14.94
CA LYS A 51 6.57 -0.02 -15.48
C LYS A 51 6.20 -1.04 -14.40
N ARG A 52 6.74 -0.88 -13.19
CA ARG A 52 6.46 -1.74 -12.04
C ARG A 52 4.96 -1.78 -11.71
N PHE A 53 4.29 -0.62 -11.68
CA PHE A 53 2.84 -0.55 -11.48
C PHE A 53 2.08 -1.38 -12.52
N LEU A 54 2.37 -1.16 -13.81
CA LEU A 54 1.67 -1.87 -14.90
C LEU A 54 1.94 -3.38 -14.88
N ASP A 55 3.16 -3.80 -14.58
CA ASP A 55 3.53 -5.22 -14.51
C ASP A 55 2.82 -5.91 -13.33
N LEU A 56 2.81 -5.29 -12.14
CA LEU A 56 2.11 -5.82 -10.97
C LEU A 56 0.59 -5.82 -11.16
N TYR A 57 0.03 -4.76 -11.74
CA TYR A 57 -1.38 -4.69 -12.10
C TYR A 57 -1.78 -5.86 -13.00
N LYS A 58 -1.08 -6.07 -14.12
CA LYS A 58 -1.37 -7.18 -15.05
C LYS A 58 -1.29 -8.54 -14.39
N ARG A 59 -0.26 -8.78 -13.56
CA ARG A 59 -0.12 -10.02 -12.79
C ARG A 59 -1.30 -10.23 -11.85
N ALA A 60 -1.71 -9.20 -11.11
CA ALA A 60 -2.82 -9.27 -10.18
C ALA A 60 -4.16 -9.52 -10.88
N VAL A 61 -4.44 -8.79 -11.97
CA VAL A 61 -5.63 -9.01 -12.81
C VAL A 61 -5.69 -10.45 -13.30
N ASN A 62 -4.58 -11.02 -13.76
CA ASN A 62 -4.53 -12.40 -14.23
C ASN A 62 -4.77 -13.42 -13.10
N ILE A 63 -4.17 -13.20 -11.93
CA ILE A 63 -4.28 -14.11 -10.78
C ILE A 63 -5.69 -14.07 -10.18
N PHE A 64 -6.26 -12.87 -10.00
CA PHE A 64 -7.53 -12.67 -9.31
C PHE A 64 -8.73 -12.56 -10.25
N SER A 65 -8.50 -12.51 -11.56
CA SER A 65 -9.55 -12.40 -12.59
C SER A 65 -10.52 -11.24 -12.36
N THR A 66 -9.98 -10.08 -11.99
CA THR A 66 -10.76 -8.84 -11.77
C THR A 66 -10.19 -7.66 -12.53
N LYS A 67 -11.06 -6.73 -12.90
CA LYS A 67 -10.73 -5.42 -13.48
C LYS A 67 -11.01 -4.25 -12.52
N ASN A 68 -11.52 -4.53 -11.33
CA ASN A 68 -11.73 -3.50 -10.31
C ASN A 68 -10.45 -3.30 -9.52
N ILE A 69 -10.04 -2.05 -9.36
CA ILE A 69 -8.84 -1.66 -8.63
C ILE A 69 -9.16 -0.54 -7.64
N ILE A 70 -8.67 -0.70 -6.42
CA ILE A 70 -8.65 0.34 -5.40
C ILE A 70 -7.19 0.76 -5.21
N ILE A 71 -6.89 2.02 -5.53
CA ILE A 71 -5.60 2.65 -5.27
C ILE A 71 -5.76 3.41 -3.95
N ASN A 72 -5.18 2.90 -2.86
CA ASN A 72 -5.40 3.38 -1.50
C ASN A 72 -4.41 4.50 -1.08
N GLY A 73 -4.25 5.48 -1.96
CA GLY A 73 -3.45 6.68 -1.74
C GLY A 73 -2.01 6.62 -2.22
N ASP A 74 -1.43 7.82 -2.30
CA ASP A 74 -0.09 8.14 -2.76
C ASP A 74 0.22 7.53 -4.12
N MET A 75 -0.68 7.76 -5.08
CA MET A 75 -0.47 7.40 -6.48
C MET A 75 0.58 8.31 -7.14
N LYS A 76 0.57 9.60 -6.80
CA LYS A 76 1.61 10.57 -7.19
C LYS A 76 2.55 10.87 -6.02
N HIS A 77 3.66 11.56 -6.28
CA HIS A 77 4.67 11.85 -5.27
C HIS A 77 4.90 13.33 -5.00
N ILE A 78 5.02 14.19 -6.00
CA ILE A 78 5.46 15.57 -5.78
C ILE A 78 4.36 16.33 -5.04
N PHE A 79 4.63 16.76 -3.80
CA PHE A 79 3.58 17.28 -2.92
C PHE A 79 3.01 18.63 -3.37
N GLU A 80 3.88 19.56 -3.76
CA GLU A 80 3.54 20.98 -3.98
C GLU A 80 2.88 21.27 -5.33
N LYS A 81 3.04 20.39 -6.32
CA LYS A 81 2.55 20.57 -7.68
C LYS A 81 2.50 19.24 -8.41
N LEU A 82 1.87 19.24 -9.58
CA LEU A 82 1.98 18.13 -10.51
C LEU A 82 3.23 18.31 -11.39
N GLY A 83 4.20 17.40 -11.25
CA GLY A 83 5.41 17.37 -12.07
C GLY A 83 5.14 17.14 -13.55
N ARG A 84 6.11 17.45 -14.42
CA ARG A 84 5.91 17.25 -15.87
C ARG A 84 5.95 15.77 -16.20
N THR A 85 7.01 15.08 -15.79
CA THR A 85 7.18 13.63 -16.01
C THR A 85 6.13 12.88 -15.22
N GLU A 86 5.89 13.28 -13.97
CA GLU A 86 4.80 12.72 -13.14
C GLU A 86 3.43 12.80 -13.84
N ARG A 87 3.08 13.95 -14.43
CA ARG A 87 1.83 14.11 -15.20
C ARG A 87 1.78 13.20 -16.41
N GLU A 88 2.87 13.13 -17.17
CA GLU A 88 2.98 12.30 -18.38
C GLU A 88 2.77 10.81 -18.01
N GLU A 89 3.47 10.31 -16.99
CA GLU A 89 3.36 8.92 -16.54
C GLU A 89 1.99 8.58 -15.95
N LEU A 90 1.40 9.46 -15.12
CA LEU A 90 0.04 9.26 -14.62
C LEU A 90 -0.98 9.24 -15.75
N THR A 91 -0.83 10.11 -16.75
CA THR A 91 -1.73 10.16 -17.91
C THR A 91 -1.65 8.84 -18.68
N GLU A 92 -0.45 8.30 -18.90
CA GLU A 92 -0.25 7.01 -19.57
C GLU A 92 -0.83 5.84 -18.77
N ILE A 93 -0.65 5.82 -17.44
CA ILE A 93 -1.20 4.78 -16.57
C ILE A 93 -2.73 4.77 -16.63
N PHE A 94 -3.36 5.93 -16.42
CA PHE A 94 -4.82 6.01 -16.39
C PHE A 94 -5.44 5.75 -17.77
N LYS A 95 -4.77 6.18 -18.85
CA LYS A 95 -5.15 5.81 -20.21
C LYS A 95 -5.11 4.30 -20.41
N PHE A 96 -4.01 3.65 -20.01
CA PHE A 96 -3.89 2.19 -20.09
C PHE A 96 -5.00 1.48 -19.29
N LEU A 97 -5.27 1.91 -18.05
CA LEU A 97 -6.31 1.31 -17.22
C LEU A 97 -7.71 1.45 -17.85
N LYS A 98 -8.01 2.62 -18.44
CA LYS A 98 -9.23 2.85 -19.21
C LYS A 98 -9.34 1.89 -20.41
N GLU A 99 -8.29 1.78 -21.21
CA GLU A 99 -8.25 0.91 -22.41
C GLU A 99 -8.34 -0.58 -22.05
N ASP A 100 -7.79 -0.98 -20.90
CA ASP A 100 -7.85 -2.34 -20.38
C ASP A 100 -9.20 -2.71 -19.74
N GLY A 101 -10.12 -1.74 -19.63
CA GLY A 101 -11.47 -1.90 -19.06
C GLY A 101 -11.50 -1.92 -17.54
N ALA A 102 -10.50 -1.31 -16.88
CA ALA A 102 -10.42 -1.26 -15.42
C ALA A 102 -11.42 -0.27 -14.82
N ASN A 103 -12.06 -0.63 -13.71
CA ASN A 103 -12.81 0.30 -12.87
C ASN A 103 -11.92 0.72 -11.70
N VAL A 104 -11.58 2.00 -11.63
CA VAL A 104 -10.61 2.53 -10.66
C VAL A 104 -11.33 3.31 -9.58
N MET A 105 -11.09 2.94 -8.34
CA MET A 105 -11.37 3.78 -7.18
C MET A 105 -10.04 4.27 -6.61
N LEU A 106 -9.84 5.59 -6.63
CA LEU A 106 -8.68 6.24 -6.06
C LEU A 106 -9.06 6.87 -4.72
N VAL A 107 -8.57 6.30 -3.64
CA VAL A 107 -8.64 6.89 -2.31
C VAL A 107 -7.44 7.82 -2.13
N LEU A 108 -7.64 9.06 -1.71
CA LEU A 108 -6.57 10.06 -1.66
C LEU A 108 -5.57 9.81 -0.52
N GLY A 109 -4.28 9.82 -0.86
CA GLY A 109 -3.17 9.93 0.08
C GLY A 109 -2.74 11.37 0.30
N ASN A 110 -1.79 11.61 1.22
CA ASN A 110 -1.32 12.96 1.50
C ASN A 110 -0.51 13.54 0.33
N HIS A 111 0.08 12.69 -0.51
CA HIS A 111 0.77 13.14 -1.71
C HIS A 111 -0.18 13.36 -2.89
N ASP A 112 -1.47 13.01 -2.85
CA ASP A 112 -2.34 13.05 -4.04
C ASP A 112 -2.94 14.43 -4.39
N ASN A 113 -2.40 15.51 -3.83
CA ASN A 113 -2.79 16.88 -4.23
C ASN A 113 -2.68 17.06 -5.75
N TYR A 114 -3.65 17.74 -6.37
CA TYR A 114 -3.69 18.00 -7.82
C TYR A 114 -3.85 16.77 -8.74
N ILE A 115 -4.07 15.56 -8.21
CA ILE A 115 -4.24 14.35 -9.05
C ILE A 115 -5.48 14.41 -9.95
N THR A 116 -6.50 15.19 -9.55
CA THR A 116 -7.73 15.44 -10.31
C THR A 116 -7.48 16.08 -11.67
N ILE A 117 -6.40 16.87 -11.82
CA ILE A 117 -5.95 17.43 -13.12
C ILE A 117 -5.74 16.33 -14.19
N VAL A 118 -5.40 15.11 -13.75
CA VAL A 118 -5.23 13.95 -14.63
C VAL A 118 -6.45 13.05 -14.59
N THR A 119 -6.98 12.72 -13.41
CA THR A 119 -8.03 11.70 -13.23
C THR A 119 -9.40 12.15 -13.76
N ASP A 120 -9.75 13.44 -13.71
CA ASP A 120 -11.04 13.96 -14.20
C ASP A 120 -11.26 13.77 -15.71
N LYS A 121 -10.22 13.38 -16.45
CA LYS A 121 -10.29 13.08 -17.88
C LYS A 121 -10.84 11.68 -18.18
N TYR A 122 -11.05 10.86 -17.16
CA TYR A 122 -11.37 9.44 -17.30
C TYR A 122 -12.62 9.09 -16.47
N ASP A 123 -13.71 8.71 -17.14
CA ASP A 123 -14.99 8.36 -16.49
C ASP A 123 -14.95 7.05 -15.66
N ASN A 124 -13.91 6.23 -15.81
CA ASN A 124 -13.75 4.96 -15.10
C ASN A 124 -12.97 5.15 -13.78
N ILE A 125 -12.67 6.38 -13.40
CA ILE A 125 -11.93 6.72 -12.18
C ILE A 125 -12.84 7.51 -11.25
N GLN A 126 -13.09 6.95 -10.07
CA GLN A 126 -13.76 7.65 -8.98
C GLN A 126 -12.74 8.01 -7.91
N VAL A 127 -12.67 9.30 -7.55
CA VAL A 127 -11.77 9.81 -6.50
C VAL A 127 -12.56 10.06 -5.22
N THR A 128 -12.03 9.65 -4.07
CA THR A 128 -12.65 9.83 -2.75
C THR A 128 -11.60 10.01 -1.65
N ASP A 129 -11.95 10.62 -0.52
CA ASP A 129 -11.06 10.70 0.65
C ASP A 129 -10.97 9.37 1.41
N GLU A 130 -12.07 8.61 1.44
CA GLU A 130 -12.18 7.28 2.03
C GLU A 130 -13.26 6.47 1.31
N LEU A 131 -13.12 5.14 1.33
CA LEU A 131 -14.15 4.21 0.87
C LEU A 131 -14.67 3.41 2.06
N ARG A 132 -15.97 3.46 2.31
CA ARG A 132 -16.64 2.62 3.31
C ARG A 132 -17.55 1.60 2.66
N THR A 133 -17.55 0.41 3.25
CA THR A 133 -18.44 -0.69 2.93
C THR A 133 -18.99 -1.26 4.24
N ALA A 134 -19.83 -2.29 4.19
CA ALA A 134 -20.54 -2.81 5.38
C ALA A 134 -19.62 -3.14 6.58
N ASN A 135 -18.39 -3.62 6.34
CA ASN A 135 -17.45 -3.96 7.40
C ASN A 135 -16.00 -3.58 7.09
N ARG A 136 -15.76 -2.76 6.06
CA ARG A 136 -14.41 -2.34 5.63
C ARG A 136 -14.33 -0.85 5.38
N LEU A 137 -13.24 -0.25 5.83
CA LEU A 137 -12.82 1.13 5.56
C LEU A 137 -11.49 1.10 4.82
N TYR A 138 -11.42 1.73 3.65
CA TYR A 138 -10.17 1.99 2.93
C TYR A 138 -9.87 3.47 3.05
N MET A 139 -8.71 3.76 3.58
CA MET A 139 -8.18 5.11 3.71
C MET A 139 -6.66 5.02 3.65
N HIS A 140 -5.99 6.09 3.24
CA HIS A 140 -4.53 6.03 3.14
C HIS A 140 -3.85 5.83 4.51
N GLY A 141 -4.39 6.43 5.58
CA GLY A 141 -3.89 6.26 6.95
C GLY A 141 -3.23 7.51 7.56
N HIS A 142 -3.06 8.59 6.79
CA HIS A 142 -2.46 9.86 7.24
C HIS A 142 -3.41 10.78 8.02
N LYS A 143 -4.71 10.50 8.01
CA LYS A 143 -5.76 11.28 8.70
C LYS A 143 -6.34 10.50 9.88
N GLU A 144 -6.91 11.23 10.84
CA GLU A 144 -7.82 10.62 11.83
C GLU A 144 -9.18 10.31 11.18
N VAL A 145 -9.93 9.41 11.81
CA VAL A 145 -11.26 9.02 11.34
C VAL A 145 -12.22 8.90 12.51
N SER A 146 -13.48 9.29 12.29
CA SER A 146 -14.51 9.36 13.32
C SER A 146 -15.00 7.98 13.80
N SER A 147 -14.98 7.00 12.92
CA SER A 147 -15.43 5.64 13.18
C SER A 147 -14.64 4.63 12.37
N LEU A 148 -14.38 3.47 12.96
CA LEU A 148 -13.60 2.40 12.38
C LEU A 148 -14.50 1.20 12.10
N GLU A 149 -14.42 0.69 10.87
CA GLU A 149 -15.07 -0.56 10.50
C GLU A 149 -14.28 -1.77 11.02
N LYS A 150 -14.88 -2.97 10.98
CA LYS A 150 -14.22 -4.22 11.41
C LYS A 150 -12.83 -4.38 10.79
N TYR A 151 -12.69 -4.10 9.50
CA TYR A 151 -11.40 -4.08 8.80
C TYR A 151 -11.07 -2.67 8.32
N VAL A 152 -9.91 -2.16 8.69
CA VAL A 152 -9.40 -0.85 8.24
C VAL A 152 -8.16 -1.09 7.39
N ILE A 153 -8.24 -0.83 6.09
CA ILE A 153 -7.17 -1.06 5.13
C ILE A 153 -6.45 0.27 4.93
N ILE A 154 -5.15 0.30 5.24
CA ILE A 154 -4.31 1.50 5.13
C ILE A 154 -3.03 1.24 4.34
N GLY A 155 -2.47 2.30 3.75
CA GLY A 155 -1.12 2.35 3.21
C GLY A 155 -0.21 3.11 4.16
N HIS A 156 0.51 4.10 3.62
CA HIS A 156 1.23 5.18 4.33
C HIS A 156 2.43 4.76 5.19
N GLU A 157 2.30 3.66 5.94
CA GLU A 157 3.33 3.14 6.83
C GLU A 157 4.47 2.45 6.06
N HIS A 158 4.17 1.89 4.89
CA HIS A 158 5.12 1.09 4.10
C HIS A 158 5.84 0.04 4.97
N PRO A 159 5.09 -0.85 5.65
CA PRO A 159 5.63 -1.68 6.70
C PRO A 159 6.66 -2.66 6.15
N ARG A 160 7.81 -2.74 6.83
CA ARG A 160 8.86 -3.71 6.53
C ARG A 160 9.30 -4.44 7.80
N LEU A 161 9.66 -5.71 7.63
CA LEU A 161 10.33 -6.49 8.66
C LEU A 161 11.85 -6.37 8.44
N SER A 162 12.55 -5.85 9.44
CA SER A 162 14.01 -5.83 9.49
C SER A 162 14.52 -6.94 10.41
N MET A 163 15.21 -7.92 9.82
CA MET A 163 15.85 -8.99 10.56
C MET A 163 17.37 -8.82 10.52
N ARG A 164 18.00 -8.78 11.69
CA ARG A 164 19.45 -8.74 11.80
C ARG A 164 20.02 -10.15 11.91
N ASP A 165 21.07 -10.42 11.15
CA ASP A 165 21.87 -11.61 11.36
C ASP A 165 22.91 -11.41 12.49
N ARG A 166 23.63 -12.49 12.81
CA ARG A 166 24.62 -12.51 13.89
C ARG A 166 25.85 -11.64 13.62
N ILE A 167 26.08 -11.22 12.37
CA ILE A 167 27.19 -10.35 11.97
C ILE A 167 26.75 -8.90 11.78
N GLY A 168 25.48 -8.59 12.09
CA GLY A 168 24.92 -7.23 12.12
C GLY A 168 24.30 -6.77 10.81
N TYR A 169 24.26 -7.60 9.77
CA TYR A 169 23.58 -7.27 8.51
C TYR A 169 22.06 -7.37 8.71
N ALA A 170 21.35 -6.28 8.39
CA ALA A 170 19.90 -6.20 8.47
C ALA A 170 19.29 -6.46 7.09
N ARG A 171 18.57 -7.57 6.93
CA ARG A 171 17.73 -7.80 5.76
C ARG A 171 16.37 -7.11 5.97
N LYS A 172 16.04 -6.19 5.08
CA LYS A 172 14.78 -5.44 5.06
C LYS A 172 13.84 -6.04 4.05
N MET A 173 12.65 -6.42 4.47
CA MET A 173 11.67 -7.09 3.60
C MET A 173 10.30 -6.43 3.75
N PRO A 174 9.67 -5.95 2.67
CA PRO A 174 8.32 -5.40 2.74
C PRO A 174 7.33 -6.49 3.17
N CYS A 175 6.26 -6.09 3.85
CA CYS A 175 5.26 -7.03 4.32
C CYS A 175 3.86 -6.42 4.27
N PHE A 176 2.84 -7.26 4.29
CA PHE A 176 1.56 -6.82 4.83
C PHE A 176 1.62 -6.94 6.34
N LEU A 177 0.90 -6.06 7.05
CA LEU A 177 0.78 -6.16 8.50
C LEU A 177 -0.69 -6.30 8.90
N LYS A 178 -1.03 -7.41 9.55
CA LYS A 178 -2.34 -7.61 10.15
C LYS A 178 -2.27 -7.28 11.64
N VAL A 179 -3.01 -6.28 12.08
CA VAL A 179 -2.92 -5.72 13.42
C VAL A 179 -4.29 -5.81 14.10
N PRO A 180 -4.45 -6.60 15.16
CA PRO A 180 -5.68 -6.59 15.95
C PRO A 180 -5.89 -5.24 16.64
N ARG A 181 -7.15 -4.85 16.80
CA ARG A 181 -7.59 -3.69 17.60
C ARG A 181 -8.29 -4.16 18.87
N ARG A 182 -8.34 -3.31 19.89
CA ARG A 182 -8.92 -3.65 21.21
C ARG A 182 -10.43 -3.93 21.16
N ASP A 183 -11.13 -3.32 20.21
CA ASP A 183 -12.56 -3.50 19.96
C ASP A 183 -12.91 -4.75 19.15
N GLY A 184 -11.92 -5.60 18.84
CA GLY A 184 -12.09 -6.83 18.05
C GLY A 184 -11.97 -6.63 16.54
N GLY A 185 -11.76 -5.40 16.06
CA GLY A 185 -11.44 -5.10 14.67
C GLY A 185 -9.98 -5.38 14.30
N TYR A 186 -9.63 -5.09 13.05
CA TYR A 186 -8.27 -5.25 12.52
C TYR A 186 -7.88 -4.04 11.65
N ILE A 187 -6.60 -3.67 11.72
CA ILE A 187 -5.95 -2.80 10.74
C ILE A 187 -5.13 -3.69 9.82
N ILE A 188 -5.31 -3.53 8.52
CA ILE A 188 -4.55 -4.20 7.47
C ILE A 188 -3.68 -3.14 6.80
N VAL A 189 -2.39 -3.20 7.05
CA VAL A 189 -1.43 -2.26 6.47
C VAL A 189 -0.84 -2.89 5.21
N LEU A 190 -1.01 -2.19 4.08
CA LEU A 190 -0.49 -2.57 2.78
C LEU A 190 1.00 -2.18 2.67
N PRO A 191 1.83 -3.03 2.05
CA PRO A 191 3.17 -2.63 1.64
C PRO A 191 3.09 -1.53 0.57
N SER A 192 4.15 -0.74 0.44
CA SER A 192 4.28 0.17 -0.70
C SER A 192 4.51 -0.61 -1.98
N LEU A 193 3.84 -0.18 -3.05
CA LEU A 193 4.08 -0.71 -4.39
C LEU A 193 5.35 -0.12 -5.01
N GLY A 194 5.67 1.13 -4.67
CA GLY A 194 6.86 1.83 -5.16
C GLY A 194 8.17 1.13 -4.76
N LEU A 195 9.21 1.36 -5.57
CA LEU A 195 10.49 0.65 -5.43
C LEU A 195 11.46 1.36 -4.48
N TYR A 196 11.37 2.68 -4.40
CA TYR A 196 12.40 3.52 -3.78
C TYR A 196 12.04 3.94 -2.36
N GLN A 197 10.82 3.67 -1.92
CA GLN A 197 10.35 3.92 -0.59
C GLN A 197 11.02 2.92 0.34
N SER A 198 11.90 3.43 1.21
CA SER A 198 12.65 2.55 2.11
C SER A 198 11.75 1.75 3.05
N GLY A 199 10.56 2.25 3.37
CA GLY A 199 9.61 1.66 4.31
C GLY A 199 9.94 1.92 5.78
N ASN A 200 8.96 1.75 6.66
CA ASN A 200 9.13 1.88 8.11
C ASN A 200 9.24 0.51 8.77
N ASP A 201 10.20 0.39 9.69
CA ASP A 201 10.39 -0.83 10.46
C ASP A 201 9.18 -1.05 11.37
N ILE A 202 8.59 -2.25 11.29
CA ILE A 202 7.54 -2.64 12.23
C ILE A 202 8.17 -2.89 13.60
N THR A 203 7.64 -2.23 14.63
CA THR A 203 8.14 -2.33 16.00
C THR A 203 6.99 -2.47 17.00
N LEU A 204 7.33 -2.70 18.27
CA LEU A 204 6.36 -2.64 19.38
C LEU A 204 6.13 -1.22 19.90
N SER A 205 6.78 -0.21 19.35
CA SER A 205 6.64 1.19 19.78
C SER A 205 5.56 1.90 18.96
N HIS A 206 4.46 2.28 19.60
CA HIS A 206 3.40 3.06 18.94
C HIS A 206 3.91 4.37 18.34
N SER A 207 4.88 5.06 18.95
CA SER A 207 5.40 6.33 18.44
C SER A 207 6.17 6.21 17.12
N SER A 208 6.58 5.00 16.73
CA SER A 208 7.30 4.75 15.46
C SER A 208 6.39 4.76 14.23
N PHE A 209 5.08 4.55 14.40
CA PHE A 209 4.11 4.51 13.30
C PHE A 209 3.70 5.92 12.86
N LEU A 210 3.41 6.12 11.58
CA LEU A 210 3.00 7.42 11.03
C LEU A 210 1.50 7.66 11.20
N SER A 211 0.69 6.61 11.03
CA SER A 211 -0.76 6.67 11.07
C SER A 211 -1.29 6.92 12.49
N PRO A 212 -2.17 7.92 12.69
CA PRO A 212 -2.81 8.14 13.98
C PRO A 212 -3.58 6.91 14.48
N ILE A 213 -4.18 6.13 13.57
CA ILE A 213 -4.96 4.93 13.91
C ILE A 213 -4.04 3.83 14.44
N MET A 214 -2.87 3.65 13.82
CA MET A 214 -1.86 2.72 14.31
C MET A 214 -1.35 3.11 15.70
N ARG A 215 -1.15 4.41 15.96
CA ARG A 215 -0.70 4.88 17.29
C ARG A 215 -1.72 4.65 18.40
N LYS A 216 -3.02 4.81 18.10
CA LYS A 216 -4.09 4.81 19.11
C LYS A 216 -4.70 3.42 19.34
N GLU A 217 -4.93 2.67 18.26
CA GLU A 217 -5.82 1.50 18.28
C GLU A 217 -5.10 0.15 18.17
N ALA A 218 -3.84 0.15 17.71
CA ALA A 218 -3.10 -1.07 17.40
C ALA A 218 -2.71 -1.89 18.65
N MET A 219 -3.00 -3.18 18.64
CA MET A 219 -2.40 -4.17 19.54
C MET A 219 -1.11 -4.73 18.93
N LEU A 220 -0.03 -3.93 18.94
CA LEU A 220 1.24 -4.23 18.24
C LEU A 220 1.85 -5.58 18.63
N VAL A 221 1.74 -5.98 19.90
CA VAL A 221 2.25 -7.27 20.42
C VAL A 221 1.65 -8.46 19.67
N ARG A 222 0.43 -8.31 19.15
CA ARG A 222 -0.32 -9.34 18.39
C ARG A 222 -0.34 -9.07 16.89
N ALA A 223 0.37 -8.06 16.41
CA ALA A 223 0.47 -7.79 14.98
C ALA A 223 1.23 -8.92 14.30
N LYS A 224 0.76 -9.35 13.12
CA LYS A 224 1.37 -10.42 12.32
C LYS A 224 1.87 -9.87 10.99
N PRO A 225 3.18 -9.98 10.69
CA PRO A 225 3.71 -9.67 9.38
C PRO A 225 3.51 -10.82 8.39
N PHE A 226 3.18 -10.48 7.15
CA PHE A 226 3.16 -11.37 6.01
C PHE A 226 4.20 -10.86 5.02
N VAL A 227 5.41 -11.41 5.12
CA VAL A 227 6.61 -10.90 4.45
C VAL A 227 6.61 -11.32 2.99
N ILE A 228 6.84 -10.37 2.10
CA ILE A 228 6.98 -10.60 0.67
C ILE A 228 8.44 -10.93 0.36
N ILE A 229 8.67 -12.11 -0.20
CA ILE A 229 9.98 -12.52 -0.68
C ILE A 229 9.87 -12.70 -2.19
N GLU A 230 10.51 -11.79 -2.92
CA GLU A 230 10.51 -11.78 -4.38
C GLU A 230 10.90 -13.16 -4.95
N SER A 231 10.11 -13.65 -5.90
CA SER A 231 10.22 -14.97 -6.53
C SER A 231 10.05 -16.19 -5.59
N GLN A 232 9.77 -16.00 -4.29
CA GLN A 232 9.50 -17.08 -3.33
C GLN A 232 8.08 -17.03 -2.76
N GLY A 233 7.40 -15.90 -2.92
CA GLY A 233 6.03 -15.68 -2.47
C GLY A 233 5.93 -14.96 -1.14
N ILE A 234 4.79 -15.10 -0.46
CA ILE A 234 4.51 -14.48 0.83
C ILE A 234 4.60 -15.50 1.95
N MET A 235 5.27 -15.14 3.04
CA MET A 235 5.41 -15.97 4.25
C MET A 235 4.73 -15.31 5.45
N GLU A 236 3.85 -16.04 6.14
CA GLU A 236 3.30 -15.61 7.44
C GLU A 236 4.36 -15.77 8.53
N PHE A 237 4.60 -14.71 9.29
CA PHE A 237 5.49 -14.71 10.45
C PHE A 237 4.67 -14.76 11.75
N PRO A 238 5.29 -15.16 12.88
CA PRO A 238 4.67 -15.08 14.19
C PRO A 238 4.26 -13.66 14.58
N GLU A 239 3.45 -13.54 15.63
CA GLU A 239 3.10 -12.23 16.21
C GLU A 239 4.37 -11.47 16.64
N LEU A 240 4.38 -10.14 16.49
CA LEU A 240 5.57 -9.31 16.78
C LEU A 240 6.09 -9.49 18.19
N GLY A 241 5.20 -9.76 19.18
CA GLY A 241 5.63 -10.05 20.55
C GLY A 241 6.50 -11.29 20.69
N VAL A 242 6.37 -12.27 19.79
CA VAL A 242 7.17 -13.51 19.79
C VAL A 242 8.54 -13.29 19.16
N ILE A 243 8.62 -12.40 18.18
CA ILE A 243 9.86 -12.13 17.42
C ILE A 243 10.50 -10.79 17.80
N ALA A 244 10.07 -10.17 18.89
CA ALA A 244 10.49 -8.85 19.33
C ALA A 244 12.03 -8.73 19.47
N ASP A 245 12.69 -9.79 19.94
CA ASP A 245 14.15 -9.82 20.12
C ASP A 245 14.93 -10.06 18.82
N LEU A 246 14.23 -10.48 17.75
CA LEU A 246 14.82 -10.74 16.43
C LEU A 246 14.66 -9.54 15.47
N ILE A 247 13.81 -8.60 15.84
CA ILE A 247 13.51 -7.38 15.09
C ILE A 247 14.17 -6.20 15.79
N SER A 248 14.69 -5.25 15.02
CA SER A 248 15.45 -4.11 15.52
C SER A 248 14.86 -2.79 15.07
#